data_AF-A0A0A6VC45-F1
#
_entry.id   AF-A0A0A6VC45-F1
#
_cell.length_a   1.000
_cell.length_b   1.000
_cell.length_c   1.000
_cell.angle_alpha   90.00
_cell.angle_beta   90.00
_cell.angle_gamma   90.00
#
_symmetry.space_group_name_H-M   'P 1'
#
loop_
_entity.id
_entity.type
_entity.pdbx_description
1 polymer ?
#
loop_
_entity_poly.entity_id
_entity_poly.type
_entity_poly.pdbx_seq_one_letter_code
_entity_poly.pdbx_strand_id
1 'polypeptide(L)'
;MLTLPTIASAASYSYSFNITSSVTGNTKHTLSAGTVKTTAKGNTYSADGGESSSKSKYQVGVQRFLTNYADPISANGSSYTKTIGSVNSGSYAVVVNKYSSTGYKVKGKGTINQ
;
A
#
# COMPACT_ATOMS: atom_id res chain seq x y z
N MET A 1 2.41 32.35 25.79
CA MET A 1 1.78 31.02 25.76
C MET A 1 2.77 30.05 25.13
N LEU A 2 3.21 29.03 25.88
CA LEU A 2 4.14 28.01 25.41
C LEU A 2 3.32 26.91 24.72
N THR A 3 3.21 26.95 23.40
CA THR A 3 2.56 25.87 22.63
C THR A 3 3.47 24.66 22.66
N LEU A 4 3.14 23.66 23.48
CA LEU A 4 3.80 22.37 23.42
C LEU A 4 3.55 21.77 22.03
N PRO A 5 4.60 21.34 21.30
CA PRO A 5 4.41 20.62 20.05
C PRO A 5 3.62 19.35 20.39
N THR A 6 2.42 19.23 19.82
CA THR A 6 1.69 17.97 19.83
C THR A 6 2.55 17.01 19.03
N ILE A 7 3.24 16.09 19.73
CA ILE A 7 3.97 15.01 19.07
C ILE A 7 2.88 14.12 18.48
N ALA A 8 2.48 14.40 17.25
CA ALA A 8 1.58 13.55 16.49
C ALA A 8 2.31 12.21 16.34
N SER A 9 1.90 11.21 17.12
CA SER A 9 2.35 9.84 16.90
C SER A 9 1.89 9.48 15.50
N ALA A 10 2.85 9.35 14.58
CA ALA A 10 2.54 9.04 13.20
C ALA A 10 1.84 7.67 13.17
N ALA A 11 0.59 7.64 12.74
CA ALA A 11 -0.19 6.42 12.72
C ALA A 11 0.41 5.48 11.68
N SER A 12 0.86 4.30 12.11
CA SER A 12 1.45 3.29 11.22
C SER A 12 0.68 1.97 11.29
N TYR A 13 0.16 1.52 10.16
CA TYR A 13 -0.64 0.30 10.05
C TYR A 13 0.00 -0.68 9.08
N SER A 14 0.27 -1.90 9.55
CA SER A 14 0.83 -2.95 8.71
C SER A 14 -0.23 -3.70 7.92
N TYR A 15 0.10 -4.10 6.70
CA TYR A 15 -0.72 -4.96 5.85
C TYR A 15 0.14 -5.96 5.08
N SER A 16 -0.51 -7.02 4.59
CA SER A 16 0.09 -7.98 3.67
C SER A 16 -0.88 -8.29 2.53
N PHE A 17 -0.35 -8.74 1.39
CA PHE A 17 -1.15 -8.99 0.21
C PHE A 17 -0.57 -10.13 -0.63
N ASN A 18 -1.46 -10.80 -1.36
CA ASN A 18 -1.15 -11.83 -2.35
C ASN A 18 -2.22 -11.72 -3.45
N ILE A 19 -1.85 -11.16 -4.60
CA ILE A 19 -2.82 -10.76 -5.64
C ILE A 19 -2.40 -11.23 -7.04
N THR A 20 -3.38 -11.68 -7.83
CA THR A 20 -3.24 -11.89 -9.28
C THR A 20 -3.69 -10.65 -10.07
N SER A 21 -4.62 -9.86 -9.51
CA SER A 21 -5.10 -8.60 -10.09
C SER A 21 -5.29 -7.53 -9.02
N SER A 22 -6.32 -7.61 -8.17
CA SER A 22 -6.60 -6.61 -7.14
C SER A 22 -7.15 -7.23 -5.86
N VAL A 23 -6.96 -6.55 -4.73
CA VAL A 23 -7.60 -6.89 -3.46
C VAL A 23 -7.92 -5.62 -2.67
N THR A 24 -9.07 -5.61 -1.99
CA THR A 24 -9.38 -4.67 -0.91
C THR A 24 -9.35 -5.43 0.40
N GLY A 25 -8.61 -4.92 1.38
CA GLY A 25 -8.56 -5.50 2.72
C GLY A 25 -9.89 -5.32 3.46
N ASN A 26 -10.22 -6.28 4.32
CA ASN A 26 -11.43 -6.20 5.15
C ASN A 26 -11.23 -5.37 6.42
N THR A 27 -9.99 -5.24 6.88
CA THR A 27 -9.63 -4.42 8.03
C THR A 27 -9.63 -2.95 7.63
N LYS A 28 -10.37 -2.13 8.38
CA LYS A 28 -10.36 -0.68 8.23
C LYS A 28 -9.46 -0.04 9.28
N HIS A 29 -8.73 0.98 8.88
CA HIS A 29 -7.83 1.77 9.71
C HIS A 29 -8.35 3.20 9.80
N THR A 30 -8.37 3.75 11.00
CA THR A 30 -8.74 5.15 11.19
C THR A 30 -7.56 6.04 10.83
N LEU A 31 -7.72 6.84 9.78
CA LEU A 31 -6.76 7.85 9.37
C LEU A 31 -7.27 9.22 9.81
N SER A 32 -6.36 10.10 10.18
CA SER A 32 -6.63 11.52 10.41
C SER A 32 -6.72 12.26 9.07
N ALA A 33 -7.12 13.53 9.09
CA ALA A 33 -7.00 14.36 7.89
C ALA A 33 -5.52 14.69 7.64
N GLY A 34 -5.02 14.46 6.42
CA GLY A 34 -3.61 14.74 6.09
C GLY A 34 -3.03 13.83 5.02
N THR A 35 -1.74 13.98 4.74
CA THR A 35 -1.02 13.20 3.72
C THR A 35 -0.71 11.79 4.19
N VAL A 36 -1.07 10.80 3.38
CA VAL A 36 -0.82 9.39 3.63
C VAL A 36 0.30 8.90 2.73
N LYS A 37 1.22 8.14 3.32
CA LYS A 37 2.30 7.45 2.61
C LYS A 37 2.19 5.95 2.83
N THR A 38 2.79 5.18 1.93
CA THR A 38 2.97 3.75 2.12
C THR A 38 4.41 3.35 1.89
N THR A 39 4.93 2.47 2.75
CA THR A 39 6.19 1.77 2.51
C THR A 39 5.86 0.32 2.22
N ALA A 40 6.11 -0.14 1.00
CA ALA A 40 5.71 -1.46 0.55
C ALA A 40 6.88 -2.23 -0.08
N LYS A 41 6.89 -3.54 0.15
CA LYS A 41 7.78 -4.51 -0.49
C LYS A 41 6.94 -5.66 -1.05
N GLY A 42 7.12 -5.94 -2.34
CA GLY A 42 6.45 -7.04 -3.03
C GLY A 42 7.38 -7.68 -4.04
N ASN A 43 7.15 -8.96 -4.33
CA ASN A 43 7.86 -9.69 -5.38
C ASN A 43 6.88 -10.40 -6.32
N THR A 44 7.31 -10.58 -7.55
CA THR A 44 6.54 -11.26 -8.61
C THR A 44 6.81 -12.74 -8.57
N TYR A 45 5.75 -13.55 -8.63
CA TYR A 45 5.83 -15.00 -8.63
C TYR A 45 5.15 -15.59 -9.88
N SER A 46 5.71 -16.69 -10.37
CA SER A 46 5.15 -17.53 -11.42
C SER A 46 4.02 -18.42 -10.87
N ALA A 47 3.30 -19.11 -11.75
CA ALA A 47 2.17 -19.96 -11.37
C ALA A 47 2.62 -21.14 -10.48
N ASP A 48 3.81 -21.69 -10.72
CA ASP A 48 4.45 -22.75 -9.92
C ASP A 48 4.89 -22.28 -8.52
N GLY A 49 4.86 -20.98 -8.25
CA GLY A 49 5.24 -20.40 -6.96
C GLY A 49 6.70 -19.95 -6.86
N GLY A 50 7.53 -20.20 -7.87
CA GLY A 50 8.87 -19.64 -7.98
C GLY A 50 8.86 -18.13 -8.21
N GLU A 51 9.94 -17.46 -7.81
CA GLU A 51 10.12 -16.05 -8.11
C GLU A 51 10.26 -15.85 -9.62
N SER A 52 9.46 -14.95 -10.19
CA SER A 52 9.52 -14.69 -11.62
C SER A 52 10.74 -13.86 -11.97
N SER A 53 11.44 -14.22 -13.05
CA SER A 53 12.54 -13.40 -13.60
C SER A 53 12.02 -12.08 -14.18
N SER A 54 10.78 -12.06 -14.68
CA SER A 54 10.11 -10.84 -15.12
C SER A 54 9.33 -10.22 -13.96
N LYS A 55 9.47 -8.91 -13.75
CA LYS A 55 8.87 -8.22 -12.60
C LYS A 55 7.65 -7.40 -13.02
N SER A 56 6.53 -7.60 -12.34
CA SER A 56 5.33 -6.76 -12.49
C SER A 56 5.49 -5.42 -11.79
N LYS A 57 4.48 -4.58 -11.93
CA LYS A 57 4.25 -3.41 -11.08
C LYS A 57 2.92 -3.54 -10.36
N TYR A 58 2.85 -2.95 -9.17
CA TYR A 58 1.63 -2.86 -8.38
C TYR A 58 1.51 -1.48 -7.74
N GLN A 59 0.31 -1.12 -7.32
CA GLN A 59 0.00 0.10 -6.60
C GLN A 59 -0.67 -0.27 -5.29
N VAL A 60 -0.48 0.60 -4.31
CA VAL A 60 -1.16 0.52 -3.01
C VAL A 60 -1.94 1.80 -2.83
N GLY A 61 -3.15 1.67 -2.31
CA GLY A 61 -4.05 2.76 -2.03
C GLY A 61 -4.86 2.55 -0.76
N VAL A 62 -5.70 3.52 -0.44
CA VAL A 62 -6.69 3.45 0.65
C VAL A 62 -8.07 3.79 0.11
N GLN A 63 -9.11 3.10 0.62
CA GLN A 63 -10.49 3.22 0.15
C GLN A 63 -11.46 3.44 1.32
N ARG A 64 -12.29 4.48 1.19
CA ARG A 64 -13.51 4.71 2.00
C ARG A 64 -14.73 4.93 1.11
N PHE A 65 -14.56 5.65 0.00
CA PHE A 65 -15.54 5.85 -1.07
C PHE A 65 -14.87 5.80 -2.45
N LEU A 66 -13.88 6.67 -2.66
CA LEU A 66 -12.95 6.65 -3.77
C LEU A 66 -11.61 6.08 -3.31
N THR A 67 -10.86 5.49 -4.25
CA THR A 67 -9.54 4.90 -4.00
C THR A 67 -8.46 5.79 -4.55
N ASN A 68 -7.57 6.23 -3.66
CA ASN A 68 -6.36 6.94 -4.07
C ASN A 68 -5.22 5.93 -4.13
N TYR A 69 -4.54 5.84 -5.27
CA TYR A 69 -3.37 4.98 -5.44
C TYR A 69 -2.09 5.80 -5.38
N ALA A 70 -1.05 5.21 -4.82
CA ALA A 70 0.31 5.69 -4.98
C ALA A 70 0.87 5.40 -6.39
N ASP A 71 2.01 6.01 -6.70
CA ASP A 71 2.80 5.65 -7.88
C ASP A 71 3.08 4.15 -7.95
N PRO A 72 3.13 3.56 -9.16
CA PRO A 72 3.49 2.16 -9.34
C PRO A 72 4.83 1.81 -8.66
N ILE A 73 4.81 0.66 -7.98
CA ILE A 73 5.93 0.05 -7.28
C ILE A 73 6.36 -1.20 -8.06
N SER A 74 7.67 -1.33 -8.31
CA SER A 74 8.24 -2.53 -8.92
C SER A 74 8.14 -3.72 -7.96
N ALA A 75 7.57 -4.83 -8.41
CA ALA A 75 7.47 -6.07 -7.63
C ALA A 75 8.76 -6.91 -7.76
N ASN A 76 9.89 -6.35 -7.32
CA ASN A 76 11.23 -6.92 -7.43
C ASN A 76 11.85 -7.34 -6.08
N GLY A 77 11.08 -7.31 -4.99
CA GLY A 77 11.55 -7.62 -3.64
C GLY A 77 12.23 -6.48 -2.90
N SER A 78 12.38 -5.30 -3.51
CA SER A 78 12.86 -4.08 -2.82
C SER A 78 11.73 -3.36 -2.09
N SER A 79 12.09 -2.53 -1.11
CA SER A 79 11.16 -1.70 -0.35
C SER A 79 11.11 -0.30 -0.94
N TYR A 80 9.90 0.23 -1.12
CA TYR A 80 9.67 1.56 -1.68
C TYR A 80 8.67 2.34 -0.84
N THR A 81 8.98 3.60 -0.56
CA THR A 81 8.05 4.54 0.06
C THR A 81 7.42 5.42 -1.02
N LYS A 82 6.10 5.48 -1.06
CA LYS A 82 5.32 6.29 -2.00
C LYS A 82 4.24 7.09 -1.29
N THR A 83 3.90 8.26 -1.82
CA THR A 83 2.79 9.08 -1.34
C THR A 83 1.50 8.61 -2.01
N ILE A 84 0.46 8.33 -1.22
CA ILE A 84 -0.89 8.01 -1.72
C ILE A 84 -1.68 9.31 -1.98
N GLY A 85 -1.47 10.31 -1.13
CA GLY A 85 -2.11 11.63 -1.24
C GLY A 85 -2.75 12.05 0.08
N SER A 86 -3.43 13.19 0.07
CA SER A 86 -4.16 13.70 1.23
C SER A 86 -5.53 13.05 1.35
N VAL A 87 -5.93 12.70 2.57
CA VAL A 87 -7.25 12.11 2.89
C VAL A 87 -7.95 12.93 3.96
N ASN A 88 -9.28 12.79 4.04
CA ASN A 88 -10.07 13.30 5.17
C ASN A 88 -10.05 12.28 6.32
N SER A 89 -10.34 12.73 7.54
CA SER A 89 -10.40 11.83 8.68
C SER A 89 -11.49 10.76 8.56
N GLY A 90 -11.16 9.54 8.93
CA GLY A 90 -12.09 8.43 9.16
C GLY A 90 -11.53 7.07 8.75
N SER A 91 -12.41 6.10 8.47
CA SER A 91 -12.02 4.68 8.39
C SER A 91 -11.79 4.22 6.95
N TYR A 92 -10.60 3.71 6.65
CA TYR A 92 -10.17 3.30 5.31
C TYR A 92 -9.67 1.86 5.27
N ALA A 93 -10.01 1.12 4.22
CA ALA A 93 -9.39 -0.17 3.89
C ALA A 93 -8.16 0.03 2.99
N VAL A 94 -7.16 -0.84 3.11
CA VAL A 94 -6.03 -0.87 2.16
C VAL A 94 -6.47 -1.57 0.88
N VAL A 95 -6.15 -0.99 -0.27
CA VAL A 95 -6.37 -1.60 -1.58
C VAL A 95 -5.04 -1.79 -2.27
N VAL A 96 -4.84 -2.94 -2.92
CA VAL A 96 -3.65 -3.22 -3.73
C VAL A 96 -4.08 -3.67 -5.10
N ASN A 97 -3.47 -3.11 -6.14
CA ASN A 97 -3.77 -3.42 -7.53
C ASN A 97 -2.49 -3.70 -8.32
N LYS A 98 -2.45 -4.81 -9.05
CA LYS A 98 -1.39 -5.19 -9.98
C LYS A 98 -1.73 -4.63 -11.36
N TYR A 99 -0.88 -3.73 -11.83
CA TYR A 99 -1.12 -2.94 -13.05
C TYR A 99 -0.43 -3.50 -14.30
N SER A 100 0.05 -4.74 -14.25
CA SER A 100 0.85 -5.35 -15.31
C SER A 100 0.46 -6.82 -15.49
N SER A 101 0.39 -7.27 -16.74
CA SER A 101 0.17 -8.68 -17.09
C SER A 101 1.41 -9.56 -16.88
N THR A 102 2.57 -8.98 -16.58
CA THR A 102 3.80 -9.73 -16.29
C THR A 102 3.64 -10.52 -15.00
N GLY A 103 4.09 -11.78 -14.98
CA GLY A 103 4.01 -12.66 -13.80
C GLY A 103 2.59 -13.06 -13.39
N TYR A 104 2.46 -14.18 -12.67
CA TYR A 104 1.15 -14.72 -12.27
C TYR A 104 0.56 -13.94 -11.10
N LYS A 105 1.34 -13.70 -10.04
CA LYS A 105 0.90 -12.99 -8.83
C LYS A 105 1.99 -12.12 -8.23
N VAL A 106 1.58 -11.15 -7.43
CA VAL A 106 2.48 -10.36 -6.56
C VAL A 106 2.13 -10.66 -5.11
N LYS A 107 3.14 -11.04 -4.32
CA LYS A 107 3.02 -11.23 -2.86
C LYS A 107 3.91 -10.23 -2.15
N GLY A 108 3.40 -9.64 -1.08
CA GLY A 108 4.13 -8.60 -0.36
C GLY A 108 3.52 -8.18 0.95
N LYS A 109 4.12 -7.14 1.53
CA LYS A 109 3.69 -6.48 2.76
C LYS A 109 4.08 -5.01 2.74
N GLY A 110 3.47 -4.23 3.61
CA GLY A 110 3.82 -2.83 3.75
C GLY A 110 3.18 -2.19 4.97
N THR A 111 3.40 -0.89 5.10
CA THR A 111 2.77 -0.04 6.10
C THR A 111 2.09 1.14 5.43
N ILE A 112 0.96 1.57 5.97
CA ILE A 112 0.36 2.89 5.75
C ILE A 112 0.86 3.78 6.88
N ASN A 113 1.38 4.96 6.55
CA ASN A 113 1.99 5.90 7.49
C ASN A 113 1.35 7.27 7.30
N GLN A 114 0.99 7.92 8.40
CA GLN A 114 0.43 9.26 8.41
C GLN A 114 1.00 10.05 9.58
#